data_AF-M6RC16-F1
#
_entry.id   AF-M6RC16-F1
#
_cell.length_a   1.000
_cell.length_b   1.000
_cell.length_c   1.000
_cell.angle_alpha   90.00
_cell.angle_beta   90.00
_cell.angle_gamma   90.00
#
_symmetry.space_group_name_H-M   'P 1'
#
loop_
_entity.id
_entity.type
_entity.pdbx_description
1 polymer ?
#
loop_
_entity_poly.entity_id
_entity_poly.type
_entity_poly.pdbx_seq_one_letter_code
_entity_poly.pdbx_strand_id
1 'polypeptide(L)'
;SARIMLPQYNWILSREFTTRSEILSHIRSLIGSPAGSVWLALMLRYSPYARTLIWHAVPILRTSQGLVVIPTNWSGLPLNVYRLYLTPTTDPFQVISNLEIPSRPLLRLITIRLDRIYNNIFDFMISNRDCSGEGEDRRGTGRYPISTLVNQCSGGRCTLM
;
A
#
# COMPACT_ATOMS: atom_id res chain seq x y z
N SER A 1 -6.38 0.61 17.17
CA SER A 1 -4.93 0.49 16.97
C SER A 1 -4.60 0.99 15.56
N ALA A 2 -3.60 1.87 15.41
CA ALA A 2 -3.10 2.26 14.10
C ALA A 2 -2.17 1.15 13.60
N ARG A 3 -2.48 0.56 12.44
CA ARG A 3 -1.58 -0.38 11.75
C ARG A 3 -0.80 0.41 10.72
N ILE A 4 0.49 0.66 10.98
CA ILE A 4 1.36 1.32 10.01
C ILE A 4 1.77 0.27 8.98
N MET A 5 1.31 0.42 7.74
CA MET A 5 1.65 -0.48 6.65
C MET A 5 2.96 -0.01 6.03
N LEU A 6 4.01 -0.85 6.06
CA LEU A 6 5.32 -0.57 5.44
C LEU A 6 5.84 0.87 5.74
N PRO A 7 6.14 1.20 7.01
CA PRO A 7 6.55 2.56 7.42
C PRO A 7 7.76 3.11 6.67
N GLN A 8 8.59 2.22 6.12
CA GLN A 8 9.78 2.56 5.35
C GLN A 8 9.48 2.93 3.89
N TYR A 9 8.21 3.03 3.48
CA TYR A 9 7.82 3.41 2.13
C TYR A 9 6.94 4.66 2.13
N ASN A 10 7.17 5.53 1.14
CA ASN A 10 6.28 6.65 0.90
C ASN A 10 4.99 6.17 0.23
N TRP A 11 3.88 6.39 0.92
CA TRP A 11 2.54 6.12 0.42
C TRP A 11 1.94 7.40 -0.15
N ILE A 12 1.89 7.51 -1.48
CA ILE A 12 1.36 8.70 -2.14
C ILE A 12 -0.12 8.47 -2.43
N LEU A 13 -0.97 9.19 -1.71
CA LEU A 13 -2.41 9.23 -1.96
C LEU A 13 -2.70 10.06 -3.22
N SER A 14 -3.52 9.52 -4.11
CA SER A 14 -4.19 10.35 -5.11
C SER A 14 -5.26 11.23 -4.45
N ARG A 15 -5.75 12.23 -5.18
CA ARG A 15 -7.06 12.80 -4.89
C ARG A 15 -8.17 11.75 -5.00
N GLU A 16 -9.35 12.08 -4.48
CA GLU A 16 -10.56 11.31 -4.72
C GLU A 16 -11.12 11.60 -6.12
N PHE A 17 -11.46 10.55 -6.86
CA PHE A 17 -12.12 10.61 -8.17
C PHE A 17 -13.57 10.20 -7.99
N THR A 18 -14.51 11.06 -8.39
CA THR A 18 -15.95 10.91 -8.06
C THR A 18 -16.83 10.78 -9.31
N THR A 19 -16.28 11.01 -10.50
CA THR A 19 -16.99 10.88 -11.77
C THR A 19 -16.39 9.77 -12.64
N ARG A 20 -17.19 9.23 -13.57
CA ARG A 20 -16.74 8.16 -14.46
C ARG A 20 -15.58 8.59 -15.36
N SER A 21 -15.60 9.82 -15.87
CA SER A 21 -14.54 10.36 -16.73
C SER A 21 -13.23 10.56 -15.98
N GLU A 22 -13.29 11.04 -14.74
CA GLU A 22 -12.13 11.15 -13.86
C GLU A 22 -11.50 9.80 -13.53
N ILE A 23 -12.34 8.83 -13.16
CA ILE A 23 -11.89 7.45 -12.89
C ILE A 23 -11.23 6.87 -14.14
N LEU A 24 -11.84 7.02 -15.32
CA LEU A 24 -11.28 6.55 -16.58
C LEU A 24 -9.93 7.19 -16.90
N SER A 25 -9.82 8.51 -16.71
CA SER A 25 -8.57 9.23 -16.90
C SER A 25 -7.49 8.75 -15.93
N HIS A 26 -7.84 8.53 -14.67
CA HIS A 26 -6.92 8.01 -13.66
C HIS A 26 -6.42 6.61 -14.01
N ILE A 27 -7.32 5.69 -14.38
CA ILE A 27 -6.94 4.34 -14.82
C ILE A 27 -5.99 4.37 -16.02
N ARG A 28 -6.20 5.25 -17.00
CA ARG A 28 -5.26 5.43 -18.12
C ARG A 28 -3.87 5.85 -17.64
N SER A 29 -3.77 6.70 -16.62
CA SER A 29 -2.49 7.08 -16.02
C SER A 29 -1.79 5.90 -15.35
N LEU A 30 -2.54 5.00 -14.70
CA LEU A 30 -1.99 3.78 -14.10
C LEU A 30 -1.45 2.82 -15.19
N ILE A 31 -2.17 2.68 -16.32
CA ILE A 31 -1.70 1.88 -17.46
C ILE A 31 -0.39 2.43 -18.04
N GLY A 32 -0.26 3.76 -18.11
CA GLY A 32 0.95 4.44 -18.56
C GLY A 32 2.13 4.40 -17.58
N SER A 33 1.95 3.87 -16.37
CA SER A 33 3.01 3.79 -15.36
C SER A 33 3.98 2.62 -15.64
N PRO A 34 5.20 2.65 -15.07
CA PRO A 34 6.19 1.58 -15.25
C PRO A 34 5.71 0.22 -14.72
N ALA A 35 6.14 -0.86 -15.37
CA ALA A 35 5.96 -2.21 -14.86
C ALA A 35 6.60 -2.36 -13.46
N GLY A 36 5.94 -3.09 -12.58
CA GLY A 36 6.30 -3.21 -11.16
C GLY A 36 5.66 -2.17 -10.25
N SER A 37 4.96 -1.17 -10.79
CA SER A 37 4.20 -0.22 -9.97
C SER A 37 3.03 -0.92 -9.26
N VAL A 38 2.82 -0.58 -7.99
CA VAL A 38 1.76 -1.16 -7.15
C VAL A 38 0.94 -0.05 -6.50
N TRP A 39 -0.38 -0.25 -6.49
CA TRP A 39 -1.31 0.62 -5.77
C TRP A 39 -2.24 -0.19 -4.90
N LEU A 40 -2.67 0.40 -3.79
CA LEU A 40 -3.89 0.02 -3.11
C LEU A 40 -5.02 0.92 -3.58
N ALA A 41 -5.99 0.36 -4.31
CA ALA A 41 -7.19 1.07 -4.72
C ALA A 41 -8.23 0.99 -3.61
N LEU A 42 -8.61 2.14 -3.06
CA LEU A 42 -9.72 2.33 -2.14
C LEU A 42 -10.94 2.79 -2.92
N MET A 43 -12.05 2.11 -2.71
CA MET A 43 -13.25 2.29 -3.53
C MET A 43 -14.49 2.35 -2.67
N LEU A 44 -15.33 3.36 -2.92
CA LEU A 44 -16.65 3.43 -2.34
C LEU A 44 -17.63 2.74 -3.29
N ARG A 45 -18.39 1.77 -2.76
CA ARG A 45 -19.38 1.01 -3.54
C ARG A 45 -20.63 0.77 -2.73
N TYR A 46 -21.73 0.50 -3.41
CA TYR A 46 -22.94 0.00 -2.76
C TYR A 46 -22.78 -1.50 -2.45
N SER A 47 -23.05 -1.88 -1.19
CA SER A 47 -23.15 -3.28 -0.77
C SER A 47 -24.61 -3.70 -0.74
N PRO A 48 -25.06 -4.60 -1.63
CA PRO A 48 -26.43 -5.09 -1.60
C PRO A 48 -26.75 -5.86 -0.30
N TYR A 49 -25.74 -6.53 0.29
CA TYR A 49 -25.90 -7.26 1.55
C TYR A 49 -26.12 -6.31 2.74
N ALA A 50 -25.29 -5.29 2.86
CA ALA A 50 -25.38 -4.33 3.97
C ALA A 50 -26.37 -3.19 3.71
N ARG A 51 -26.96 -3.12 2.50
CA ARG A 51 -27.85 -2.06 2.02
C ARG A 51 -27.31 -0.64 2.25
N THR A 52 -25.99 -0.47 2.17
CA THR A 52 -25.30 0.79 2.45
C THR A 52 -24.05 0.94 1.60
N LEU A 53 -23.46 2.12 1.63
CA LEU A 53 -22.17 2.40 1.03
C LEU A 53 -21.05 1.85 1.91
N ILE A 54 -20.14 1.10 1.31
CA ILE A 54 -18.97 0.55 1.99
C ILE A 54 -17.69 0.92 1.25
N TRP A 55 -16.65 1.19 2.01
CA TRP A 55 -15.30 1.25 1.49
C TRP A 55 -14.75 -0.17 1.32
N HIS A 56 -14.08 -0.41 0.21
CA HIS A 56 -13.40 -1.66 -0.09
C HIS A 56 -12.04 -1.38 -0.71
N ALA A 57 -11.07 -2.25 -0.46
CA ALA A 57 -9.69 -2.07 -0.89
C ALA A 57 -9.21 -3.27 -1.70
N VAL A 58 -8.61 -3.01 -2.86
CA VAL A 58 -7.96 -4.06 -3.69
C VAL A 58 -6.59 -3.60 -4.14
N PRO A 59 -5.59 -4.49 -4.21
CA PRO A 59 -4.34 -4.18 -4.87
C PRO A 59 -4.52 -4.08 -6.39
N ILE A 60 -3.76 -3.18 -6.99
CA ILE A 60 -3.54 -3.09 -8.43
C ILE A 60 -2.05 -3.25 -8.70
N LEU A 61 -1.69 -4.14 -9.60
CA LEU A 61 -0.32 -4.36 -10.06
C LEU A 61 -0.19 -3.98 -11.53
N ARG A 62 0.80 -3.14 -11.87
CA ARG A 62 1.24 -2.94 -13.25
C ARG A 62 2.25 -4.02 -13.63
N THR A 63 1.88 -4.92 -14.53
CA THR A 63 2.80 -5.90 -15.13
C THR A 63 3.42 -5.30 -16.40
N SER A 64 4.17 -6.06 -17.20
CA SER A 64 4.54 -5.63 -18.55
C SER A 64 3.34 -5.67 -19.52
N GLN A 65 2.39 -6.58 -19.30
CA GLN A 65 1.26 -6.85 -20.19
C GLN A 65 0.01 -6.00 -19.91
N GLY A 66 -0.09 -5.37 -18.74
CA GLY A 66 -1.23 -4.50 -18.40
C GLY A 66 -1.34 -4.24 -16.91
N LEU A 67 -2.53 -3.80 -16.49
CA LEU A 67 -2.92 -3.76 -15.08
C LEU A 67 -3.62 -5.06 -14.69
N VAL A 68 -3.36 -5.49 -13.46
CA VAL A 68 -4.04 -6.59 -12.79
C VAL A 68 -4.73 -6.03 -11.55
N VAL A 69 -6.05 -6.20 -11.45
CA VAL A 69 -6.83 -5.88 -10.25
C VAL A 69 -7.00 -7.17 -9.47
N ILE A 70 -6.46 -7.24 -8.25
CA ILE A 70 -6.46 -8.46 -7.45
C ILE A 70 -7.66 -8.44 -6.51
N PRO A 71 -8.69 -9.28 -6.69
CA PRO A 71 -9.86 -9.25 -5.80
C PRO A 71 -9.48 -9.63 -4.37
N THR A 72 -10.11 -8.98 -3.37
CA THR A 72 -9.91 -9.28 -1.95
C THR A 72 -11.25 -9.58 -1.27
N ASN A 73 -11.22 -10.38 -0.20
CA ASN A 73 -12.37 -10.69 0.65
C ASN A 73 -13.65 -11.11 -0.12
N TRP A 74 -13.50 -11.98 -1.13
CA TRP A 74 -14.62 -12.50 -1.91
C TRP A 74 -14.85 -13.97 -1.60
N SER A 75 -15.52 -14.24 -0.47
CA SER A 75 -15.66 -15.56 0.17
C SER A 75 -16.43 -16.63 -0.63
N GLY A 76 -16.95 -16.32 -1.82
CA GLY A 76 -17.67 -17.25 -2.69
C GLY A 76 -17.12 -17.34 -4.10
N LEU A 77 -15.93 -16.77 -4.38
CA LEU A 77 -15.35 -16.75 -5.71
C LEU A 77 -14.54 -18.04 -5.97
N PRO A 78 -14.94 -18.89 -6.93
CA PRO A 78 -14.18 -20.09 -7.28
C PRO A 78 -12.79 -19.75 -7.83
N LEU A 79 -11.79 -20.60 -7.56
CA LEU A 79 -10.39 -20.36 -7.96
C LEU A 79 -10.21 -20.16 -9.48
N ASN A 80 -10.94 -20.91 -10.30
CA ASN A 80 -10.91 -20.77 -11.75
C ASN A 80 -11.41 -19.38 -12.18
N VAL A 81 -12.45 -18.86 -11.54
CA VAL A 81 -12.96 -17.50 -11.81
C VAL A 81 -12.00 -16.45 -11.27
N TYR A 82 -11.43 -16.65 -10.08
CA TYR A 82 -10.41 -15.77 -9.50
C TYR A 82 -9.23 -15.57 -10.44
N ARG A 83 -8.74 -16.64 -11.09
CA ARG A 83 -7.66 -16.56 -12.08
C ARG A 83 -8.00 -15.66 -13.28
N LEU A 84 -9.25 -15.60 -13.70
CA LEU A 84 -9.67 -14.72 -14.81
C LEU A 84 -9.47 -13.25 -14.45
N TYR A 85 -9.76 -12.85 -13.21
CA TYR A 85 -9.53 -11.49 -12.72
C TYR A 85 -8.04 -11.13 -12.62
N LEU A 86 -7.15 -12.13 -12.57
CA LEU A 86 -5.71 -11.92 -12.56
C LEU A 86 -5.11 -11.72 -13.97
N THR A 87 -5.93 -11.79 -15.01
CA THR A 87 -5.47 -11.57 -16.39
C THR A 87 -5.11 -10.09 -16.59
N PRO A 88 -3.87 -9.77 -16.98
CA PRO A 88 -3.49 -8.38 -17.24
C PRO A 88 -4.28 -7.79 -18.41
N THR A 89 -4.64 -6.51 -18.31
CA THR A 89 -5.30 -5.79 -19.40
C THR A 89 -4.84 -4.34 -19.50
N THR A 90 -4.80 -3.83 -20.74
CA THR A 90 -4.57 -2.41 -21.05
C THR A 90 -5.86 -1.70 -21.44
N ASP A 91 -7.00 -2.39 -21.46
CA ASP A 91 -8.29 -1.76 -21.67
C ASP A 91 -8.77 -1.10 -20.36
N PRO A 92 -8.84 0.24 -20.30
CA PRO A 92 -9.26 0.93 -19.09
C PRO A 92 -10.71 0.61 -18.69
N PHE A 93 -11.58 0.24 -19.64
CA PHE A 93 -12.96 -0.15 -19.30
C PHE A 93 -12.99 -1.52 -18.62
N GLN A 94 -12.20 -2.49 -19.10
CA GLN A 94 -12.06 -3.78 -18.43
C GLN A 94 -11.44 -3.64 -17.03
N VAL A 95 -10.45 -2.75 -16.84
CA VAL A 95 -9.90 -2.47 -15.51
C VAL A 95 -10.99 -1.95 -14.57
N ILE A 96 -11.80 -0.99 -15.02
CA ILE A 96 -12.90 -0.48 -14.20
C ILE A 96 -13.95 -1.57 -13.94
N SER A 97 -14.27 -2.41 -14.91
CA SER A 97 -15.17 -3.54 -14.72
C SER A 97 -14.66 -4.52 -13.63
N ASN A 98 -13.36 -4.82 -13.66
CA ASN A 98 -12.69 -5.64 -12.65
C ASN A 98 -12.71 -4.98 -11.27
N LEU A 99 -12.65 -3.64 -11.21
CA LEU A 99 -12.91 -2.91 -9.98
C LEU A 99 -14.37 -3.10 -9.60
N GLU A 100 -15.35 -2.76 -10.42
CA GLU A 100 -16.77 -2.71 -10.06
C GLU A 100 -17.31 -4.00 -9.45
N ILE A 101 -16.98 -5.19 -9.95
CA ILE A 101 -17.64 -6.47 -9.56
C ILE A 101 -19.16 -6.41 -9.88
N PRO A 102 -19.80 -7.53 -10.30
CA PRO A 102 -21.24 -7.54 -10.56
C PRO A 102 -22.07 -6.94 -9.41
N SER A 103 -23.03 -6.08 -9.78
CA SER A 103 -23.98 -5.43 -8.86
C SER A 103 -23.38 -4.44 -7.85
N ARG A 104 -22.13 -4.01 -8.02
CA ARG A 104 -21.46 -3.08 -7.09
C ARG A 104 -20.75 -1.93 -7.82
N PRO A 105 -21.49 -0.99 -8.43
CA PRO A 105 -20.89 0.09 -9.21
C PRO A 105 -19.88 0.90 -8.38
N LEU A 106 -18.83 1.36 -9.05
CA LEU A 106 -17.75 2.14 -8.44
C LEU A 106 -18.19 3.60 -8.39
N LEU A 107 -18.43 4.10 -7.18
CA LEU A 107 -18.88 5.47 -6.97
C LEU A 107 -17.72 6.44 -6.79
N ARG A 108 -16.66 5.98 -6.10
CA ARG A 108 -15.48 6.78 -5.83
C ARG A 108 -14.23 5.91 -5.85
N LEU A 109 -13.12 6.48 -6.31
CA LEU A 109 -11.83 5.83 -6.35
C LEU A 109 -10.76 6.74 -5.73
N ILE A 110 -9.93 6.15 -4.88
CA ILE A 110 -8.65 6.71 -4.42
C ILE A 110 -7.61 5.61 -4.65
N THR A 111 -6.40 5.97 -5.06
CA THR A 111 -5.29 5.02 -5.12
C THR A 111 -4.16 5.49 -4.23
N ILE A 112 -3.60 4.57 -3.46
CA ILE A 112 -2.39 4.79 -2.69
C ILE A 112 -1.26 4.09 -3.43
N ARG A 113 -0.31 4.87 -3.97
CA ARG A 113 0.87 4.33 -4.64
C ARG A 113 1.95 3.99 -3.61
N LEU A 114 2.54 2.81 -3.72
CA LEU A 114 3.80 2.51 -3.06
C LEU A 114 4.93 3.10 -3.90
N ASP A 115 5.57 4.16 -3.43
CA ASP A 115 6.76 4.73 -4.07
C ASP A 115 8.05 4.15 -3.44
N ARG A 116 9.23 4.64 -3.84
CA ARG A 116 10.51 4.20 -3.29
C ARG A 116 10.59 4.40 -1.77
N ILE A 117 11.51 3.64 -1.17
CA ILE A 117 11.82 3.60 0.25
C ILE A 117 11.96 5.03 0.79
N TYR A 118 11.11 5.38 1.74
CA TYR A 118 11.37 6.48 2.64
C TYR A 118 12.45 6.00 3.60
N ASN A 119 13.65 6.58 3.51
CA ASN A 119 14.67 6.40 4.52
C ASN A 119 14.12 7.03 5.81
N ASN A 120 13.48 6.23 6.65
CA ASN A 120 12.98 6.67 7.93
C ASN A 120 14.17 7.20 8.74
N ILE A 121 14.24 8.51 8.92
CA ILE A 121 15.37 9.16 9.60
C ILE A 121 15.53 8.56 11.02
N PHE A 122 14.43 8.07 11.62
CA PHE A 122 14.44 7.40 12.92
C PHE A 122 15.11 6.01 12.91
N ASP A 123 15.18 5.30 11.78
CA ASP A 123 15.88 4.01 11.69
C ASP A 123 17.41 4.19 11.85
N PHE A 124 17.93 5.40 11.61
CA PHE A 124 19.33 5.75 11.84
C PHE A 124 19.52 6.65 13.08
N MET A 125 18.48 7.38 13.52
CA MET A 125 18.56 8.31 14.65
C MET A 125 18.39 7.68 16.03
N ILE A 126 18.00 6.40 16.15
CA ILE A 126 17.76 5.77 17.46
C ILE A 126 18.57 4.48 17.58
N SER A 127 19.67 4.52 18.33
CA SER A 127 20.42 3.33 18.78
C SER A 127 20.28 3.15 20.29
N ASN A 128 20.01 1.93 20.73
CA ASN A 128 20.04 1.56 22.14
C ASN A 128 21.41 0.98 22.49
N ARG A 129 22.35 1.88 22.80
CA ARG A 129 23.73 1.60 23.22
C ARG A 129 24.61 0.93 22.14
N ASP A 130 25.76 1.56 21.86
CA ASP A 130 26.74 1.21 20.80
C ASP A 130 26.21 1.42 19.37
N CYS A 131 26.50 2.61 18.86
CA CYS A 131 25.83 3.26 17.74
C CYS A 131 26.32 2.81 16.35
N SER A 132 26.94 1.63 16.25
CA SER A 132 27.39 1.06 14.96
C SER A 132 26.40 0.06 14.37
N GLY A 133 25.51 -0.53 15.16
CA GLY A 133 24.64 -1.62 14.70
C GLY A 133 25.39 -2.87 14.19
N GLU A 134 26.72 -2.93 14.36
CA GLU A 134 27.66 -3.95 13.89
C GLU A 134 28.49 -4.45 15.09
N GLY A 135 28.47 -5.76 15.37
CA GLY A 135 29.18 -6.41 16.50
C GLY A 135 28.51 -7.73 16.94
N GLU A 136 29.16 -8.59 17.73
CA GLU A 136 28.61 -9.91 18.14
C GLU A 136 27.31 -9.82 18.99
N ASP A 137 27.04 -8.69 19.65
CA ASP A 137 25.87 -8.47 20.53
C ASP A 137 24.72 -7.67 19.86
N ARG A 138 24.31 -8.06 18.65
CA ARG A 138 23.29 -7.33 17.83
C ARG A 138 21.86 -7.31 18.39
N ARG A 139 21.63 -7.71 19.65
CA ARG A 139 20.29 -7.76 20.27
C ARG A 139 20.15 -6.90 21.51
N GLY A 140 20.93 -5.83 21.63
CA GLY A 140 20.82 -4.90 22.74
C GLY A 140 20.99 -5.58 24.11
N THR A 141 20.82 -4.81 25.17
CA THR A 141 21.13 -5.30 26.54
C THR A 141 20.06 -6.23 27.15
N GLY A 142 18.99 -6.54 26.41
CA GLY A 142 17.81 -7.27 26.94
C GLY A 142 17.04 -6.52 28.05
N ARG A 143 17.45 -5.28 28.38
CA ARG A 143 16.82 -4.44 29.41
C ARG A 143 15.71 -3.59 28.80
N TYR A 144 14.72 -3.23 29.63
CA TYR A 144 13.70 -2.28 29.23
C TYR A 144 14.35 -0.93 28.89
N PRO A 145 14.09 -0.37 27.69
CA PRO A 145 14.67 0.91 27.32
C PRO A 145 14.12 2.01 28.23
N ILE A 146 15.02 2.74 28.87
CA ILE A 146 14.73 3.99 29.58
C ILE A 146 15.33 5.14 28.79
N SER A 147 14.76 6.34 28.88
CA SER A 147 15.13 7.50 28.05
C SER A 147 16.63 7.86 28.09
N THR A 148 17.34 7.45 29.14
CA THR A 148 18.79 7.66 29.30
C THR A 148 19.66 6.72 28.48
N LEU A 149 19.10 5.62 27.95
CA LEU A 149 19.83 4.61 27.16
C LEU A 149 19.75 4.84 25.64
N VAL A 150 18.90 5.78 25.20
CA VAL A 150 18.75 6.13 23.79
C VAL A 150 19.94 6.98 23.34
N ASN A 151 20.58 6.58 22.24
CA ASN A 151 21.73 7.22 21.61
C ASN A 151 22.95 7.39 22.53
N GLN A 152 23.16 6.45 23.45
CA GLN A 152 24.36 6.40 24.28
C GLN A 152 25.45 5.60 23.56
N CYS A 153 26.63 6.17 23.41
CA CYS A 153 27.83 5.50 22.92
C CYS A 153 28.90 5.49 24.03
N SER A 154 29.94 4.67 23.88
CA SER A 154 31.06 4.54 24.84
C SER A 154 31.72 5.88 25.21
N GLY A 155 31.59 6.91 24.36
CA GLY A 155 32.06 8.29 24.61
C GLY A 155 31.01 9.34 24.99
N GLY A 156 29.72 9.00 25.20
CA GLY A 156 28.66 9.97 25.55
C GLY A 156 27.38 9.86 24.70
N ARG A 157 26.61 10.95 24.56
CA ARG A 157 25.43 10.98 23.66
C ARG A 157 25.89 11.15 22.22
N CYS A 158 25.37 10.35 21.30
CA CYS A 158 25.59 10.58 19.89
C CYS A 158 24.89 11.84 19.42
N THR A 159 25.65 12.71 18.77
CA THR A 159 25.11 13.82 18.00
C THR A 159 24.41 13.27 16.78
N LEU A 160 23.12 13.54 16.65
CA LEU A 160 22.38 13.31 15.42
C LEU A 160 22.85 14.36 14.40
N MET A 161 23.65 13.96 13.41
CA MET A 161 23.85 14.76 12.19
C MET A 161 22.78 14.39 11.16
#